data_AF-A0A7L4RKS3-F1
#
_entry.id   AF-A0A7L4RKS3-F1
#
_cell.length_a   1.000
_cell.length_b   1.000
_cell.length_c   1.000
_cell.angle_alpha   90.00
_cell.angle_beta   90.00
_cell.angle_gamma   90.00
#
_symmetry.space_group_name_H-M   'P 1'
#
loop_
_entity.id
_entity.type
_entity.pdbx_description
1 polymer ?
#
loop_
_entity_poly.entity_id
_entity_poly.type
_entity_poly.pdbx_seq_one_letter_code
_entity_poly.pdbx_strand_id
1 'polypeptide(L)'
;MASDNVKNAAVIIIIVAVLALSYSLVLQPQTPAVFEKGAEVNQETFLSLLSDADKIYIVMDIRNASNSIVSTNILQCGVDFAGSRGLAGRNVSYVSMDDNGCALSINEKGVTDTVPNCIRMLNGAEGISLYIYEGSETKYYTKAAAIGVNGNYQLGTCELR
;
A
#
# COMPACT_ATOMS: atom_id res chain seq x y z
N MET A 1 -1.37 -56.38 6.73
CA MET A 1 -2.17 -55.92 5.58
C MET A 1 -3.22 -54.95 6.10
N ALA A 2 -3.14 -53.66 5.77
CA ALA A 2 -4.20 -52.73 6.15
C ALA A 2 -5.47 -53.09 5.36
N SER A 3 -6.59 -53.27 6.07
CA SER A 3 -7.91 -53.52 5.48
C SER A 3 -8.25 -52.41 4.47
N ASP A 4 -8.88 -52.75 3.35
CA ASP A 4 -9.17 -51.81 2.26
C ASP A 4 -9.98 -50.59 2.73
N ASN A 5 -10.72 -50.71 3.84
CA ASN A 5 -11.42 -49.61 4.49
C ASN A 5 -10.47 -48.53 5.04
N VAL A 6 -9.29 -48.92 5.53
CA VAL A 6 -8.27 -47.99 6.06
C VAL A 6 -7.60 -47.21 4.93
N LYS A 7 -7.37 -47.87 3.78
CA LYS A 7 -6.81 -47.22 2.59
C LYS A 7 -7.80 -46.22 1.99
N ASN A 8 -9.07 -46.60 1.88
CA ASN A 8 -10.12 -45.72 1.36
C ASN A 8 -10.35 -44.50 2.29
N ALA A 9 -10.34 -44.71 3.61
CA ALA A 9 -10.44 -43.62 4.57
C ALA A 9 -9.25 -42.64 4.47
N ALA A 10 -8.03 -43.15 4.32
CA ALA A 10 -6.83 -42.31 4.17
C ALA A 10 -6.88 -41.45 2.89
N VAL A 11 -7.35 -42.00 1.77
CA VAL A 11 -7.50 -41.25 0.50
C VAL A 11 -8.52 -40.12 0.64
N ILE A 12 -9.66 -40.37 1.28
CA ILE A 12 -10.70 -39.35 1.49
C ILE A 12 -10.16 -38.21 2.36
N ILE A 13 -9.42 -38.51 3.43
CA ILE A 13 -8.83 -37.49 4.30
C ILE A 13 -7.85 -36.61 3.53
N ILE A 14 -7.01 -37.19 2.66
CA ILE A 14 -6.07 -36.43 1.84
C ILE A 14 -6.81 -35.51 0.87
N ILE A 15 -7.88 -35.99 0.22
CA ILE A 15 -8.68 -35.18 -0.72
C ILE A 15 -9.33 -34.00 0.02
N VAL A 16 -9.91 -34.24 1.20
CA VAL A 16 -10.52 -33.17 2.01
C VAL A 16 -9.48 -32.16 2.49
N ALA A 17 -8.28 -32.61 2.89
CA ALA A 17 -7.19 -31.72 3.29
C ALA A 17 -6.70 -30.85 2.13
N VAL A 18 -6.53 -31.42 0.93
CA VAL A 18 -6.14 -30.68 -0.28
C VAL A 18 -7.22 -29.67 -0.68
N LEU A 19 -8.50 -30.06 -0.60
CA LEU A 19 -9.61 -29.15 -0.87
C LEU A 19 -9.65 -27.99 0.15
N ALA A 20 -9.48 -28.26 1.44
CA ALA A 20 -9.43 -27.23 2.47
C ALA A 20 -8.22 -26.27 2.30
N LEU A 21 -7.06 -26.81 1.92
CA LEU A 21 -5.87 -26.00 1.64
C LEU A 21 -6.05 -25.13 0.38
N SER A 22 -6.65 -25.68 -0.68
CA SER A 22 -6.93 -24.94 -1.90
C SER A 22 -8.01 -23.87 -1.70
N TYR A 23 -9.03 -24.15 -0.88
CA TYR A 23 -10.07 -23.19 -0.53
C TYR A 23 -9.49 -22.00 0.26
N SER A 24 -8.59 -22.27 1.20
CA SER A 24 -7.91 -21.22 1.96
C SER A 24 -6.93 -20.40 1.12
N LEU A 25 -6.32 -20.96 0.06
CA LEU A 25 -5.47 -20.21 -0.87
C LEU A 25 -6.27 -19.35 -1.88
N VAL A 26 -7.44 -19.80 -2.32
CA VAL A 26 -8.25 -19.10 -3.34
C VAL A 26 -9.12 -17.99 -2.74
N LEU A 27 -9.54 -18.13 -1.48
CA LEU A 27 -10.40 -17.16 -0.79
C LEU A 27 -9.67 -16.27 0.20
N GLN A 28 -8.34 -16.20 0.15
CA GLN A 28 -7.69 -15.06 0.78
C GLN A 28 -8.28 -13.80 0.13
N PRO A 29 -8.99 -12.95 0.89
CA PRO A 29 -9.44 -11.69 0.36
C PRO A 29 -8.18 -10.96 -0.08
N GLN A 30 -7.98 -10.86 -1.40
CA GLN A 30 -6.94 -9.99 -1.92
C GLN A 30 -7.36 -8.61 -1.47
N THR A 31 -6.67 -8.08 -0.46
CA THR A 31 -6.82 -6.69 -0.06
C THR A 31 -6.63 -5.92 -1.35
N PRO A 32 -7.67 -5.23 -1.86
CA PRO A 32 -7.58 -4.60 -3.16
C PRO A 32 -6.36 -3.70 -3.13
N ALA A 33 -5.51 -3.82 -4.15
CA ALA A 33 -4.34 -3.00 -4.27
C ALA A 33 -4.79 -1.53 -4.16
N VAL A 34 -4.18 -0.81 -3.23
CA VAL A 34 -4.60 0.54 -2.85
C VAL A 34 -4.38 1.55 -3.99
N PHE A 35 -3.58 1.17 -4.99
CA PHE A 35 -3.26 1.94 -6.19
C PHE A 35 -2.85 0.99 -7.34
N GLU A 36 -3.02 1.44 -8.59
CA GLU A 36 -2.53 0.76 -9.78
C GLU A 36 -1.02 0.98 -9.91
N LYS A 37 -0.23 0.12 -9.29
CA LYS A 37 1.23 0.31 -9.17
C LYS A 37 2.00 0.28 -10.50
N GLY A 38 1.51 -0.46 -11.49
CA GLY A 38 2.22 -0.70 -12.74
C GLY A 38 3.37 -1.73 -12.60
N ALA A 39 4.35 -1.67 -13.50
CA ALA A 39 5.48 -2.61 -13.51
C ALA A 39 6.53 -2.22 -12.46
N GLU A 40 7.18 -3.20 -11.84
CA GLU A 40 8.30 -2.94 -10.92
C GLU A 40 9.50 -2.38 -11.68
N VAL A 41 10.13 -1.36 -11.11
CA VAL A 41 11.29 -0.66 -11.69
C VAL A 41 12.33 -0.39 -10.60
N ASN A 42 13.54 0.02 -11.00
CA ASN A 42 14.54 0.49 -10.03
C ASN A 42 14.26 1.94 -9.58
N GLN A 43 14.95 2.37 -8.53
CA GLN A 43 14.80 3.72 -7.96
C GLN A 43 15.07 4.84 -8.97
N GLU A 44 16.14 4.72 -9.76
CA GLU A 44 16.53 5.74 -10.75
C GLU A 44 15.42 5.97 -11.80
N THR A 45 14.88 4.87 -12.33
CA THR A 45 13.76 4.91 -13.29
C THR A 45 12.53 5.55 -12.65
N PHE A 46 12.21 5.18 -11.41
CA PHE A 46 11.09 5.79 -10.69
C PHE A 46 11.27 7.28 -10.47
N LEU A 47 12.47 7.74 -10.08
CA LEU A 47 12.74 9.16 -9.87
C LEU A 47 12.61 9.96 -11.17
N SER A 48 13.02 9.38 -12.32
CA SER A 48 12.75 9.99 -13.63
C SER A 48 11.24 10.12 -13.89
N LEU A 49 10.48 9.06 -13.67
CA LEU A 49 9.02 9.08 -13.86
C LEU A 49 8.34 10.08 -12.91
N LEU A 50 8.79 10.15 -11.66
CA LEU A 50 8.33 11.13 -10.67
C LEU A 50 8.64 12.56 -11.10
N SER A 51 9.83 12.79 -11.67
CA SER A 51 10.20 14.09 -12.22
C SER A 51 9.22 14.54 -13.30
N ASP A 52 8.74 13.62 -14.14
CA ASP A 52 7.87 13.91 -15.28
C ASP A 52 6.37 13.94 -14.92
N ALA A 53 5.98 13.53 -13.72
CA ALA A 53 4.57 13.43 -13.34
C ALA A 53 3.89 14.79 -13.10
N ASP A 54 2.77 15.02 -13.76
CA ASP A 54 1.96 16.24 -13.57
C ASP A 54 1.28 16.32 -12.20
N LYS A 55 1.06 15.17 -11.56
CA LYS A 55 0.39 15.06 -10.27
C LYS A 55 1.01 13.96 -9.43
N ILE A 56 1.18 14.25 -8.15
CA ILE A 56 1.78 13.35 -7.17
C ILE A 56 0.80 13.18 -6.01
N TYR A 57 0.57 11.94 -5.59
CA TYR A 57 -0.25 11.61 -4.43
C TYR A 57 0.65 11.11 -3.31
N ILE A 58 0.59 11.73 -2.14
CA ILE A 58 1.19 11.19 -0.92
C ILE A 58 0.07 10.50 -0.16
N VAL A 59 0.14 9.17 -0.10
CA VAL A 59 -0.89 8.33 0.49
C VAL A 59 -0.34 7.72 1.78
N MET A 60 -0.90 8.11 2.92
CA MET A 60 -0.54 7.64 4.25
C MET A 60 -1.61 6.64 4.72
N ASP A 61 -1.31 5.35 4.73
CA ASP A 61 -2.25 4.30 5.12
C ASP A 61 -1.93 3.76 6.51
N ILE A 62 -2.79 4.07 7.49
CA ILE A 62 -2.64 3.65 8.88
C ILE A 62 -3.60 2.53 9.30
N ARG A 63 -4.44 2.00 8.39
CA ARG A 63 -5.48 0.98 8.68
C ARG A 63 -4.96 -0.28 9.36
N ASN A 64 -3.74 -0.68 9.02
CA ASN A 64 -3.14 -1.92 9.55
C ASN A 64 -1.92 -1.64 10.43
N ALA A 65 -1.75 -0.40 10.90
CA ALA A 65 -0.62 -0.07 11.74
C ALA A 65 -0.71 -0.81 13.09
N SER A 66 0.35 -1.51 13.46
CA SER A 66 0.41 -2.38 14.62
C SER A 66 0.28 -1.64 15.96
N ASN A 67 0.58 -0.34 15.98
CA ASN A 67 0.43 0.54 17.14
C ASN A 67 0.49 2.02 16.72
N SER A 68 0.19 2.91 17.68
CA SER A 68 0.15 4.36 17.46
C SER A 68 1.50 4.99 17.10
N ILE A 69 2.63 4.38 17.49
CA ILE A 69 3.97 4.85 17.10
C ILE A 69 4.15 4.66 15.60
N VAL A 70 3.80 3.48 15.09
CA VAL A 70 3.89 3.19 13.65
C VAL A 70 2.93 4.08 12.86
N SER A 71 1.68 4.27 13.31
CA SER A 71 0.75 5.21 12.67
C SER A 71 1.33 6.62 12.60
N THR A 72 1.93 7.10 13.69
CA THR A 72 2.57 8.42 13.75
C THR A 72 3.75 8.51 12.79
N ASN A 73 4.57 7.46 12.72
CA ASN A 73 5.72 7.41 11.82
C ASN A 73 5.29 7.43 10.34
N ILE A 74 4.22 6.73 9.98
CA ILE A 74 3.65 6.75 8.61
C ILE A 74 3.20 8.17 8.24
N LEU A 75 2.45 8.83 9.13
CA LEU A 75 2.00 10.20 8.92
C LEU A 75 3.18 11.18 8.81
N GLN A 76 4.18 11.04 9.68
CA GLN A 76 5.37 11.88 9.68
C GLN A 76 6.21 11.68 8.42
N CYS A 77 6.36 10.44 7.93
CA CYS A 77 7.00 10.17 6.64
C CYS A 77 6.28 10.89 5.49
N GLY A 78 4.94 10.96 5.53
CA GLY A 78 4.16 11.75 4.57
C GLY A 78 4.47 13.25 4.63
N VAL A 79 4.61 13.81 5.85
CA VAL A 79 5.02 15.20 6.06
C VAL A 79 6.45 15.44 5.55
N ASP A 80 7.37 14.51 5.79
CA ASP A 80 8.76 14.65 5.37
C ASP A 80 8.89 14.62 3.84
N PHE A 81 8.13 13.77 3.14
CA PHE A 81 8.03 13.83 1.68
C PHE A 81 7.43 15.16 1.20
N ALA A 82 6.35 15.62 1.84
CA ALA A 82 5.72 16.90 1.51
C ALA A 82 6.69 18.09 1.63
N GLY A 83 7.58 18.05 2.62
CA GLY A 83 8.63 19.05 2.84
C GLY A 83 9.90 18.82 2.01
N SER A 84 9.97 17.74 1.24
CA SER A 84 11.18 17.40 0.49
C SER A 84 11.43 18.33 -0.70
N ARG A 85 12.70 18.57 -1.01
CA ARG A 85 13.10 19.45 -2.11
C ARG A 85 12.66 18.93 -3.47
N GLY A 86 12.65 17.61 -3.67
CA GLY A 86 12.20 16.98 -4.91
C GLY A 86 10.72 17.22 -5.24
N LEU A 87 9.90 17.58 -4.24
CA LEU A 87 8.47 17.86 -4.43
C LEU A 87 8.12 19.35 -4.35
N ALA A 88 9.10 20.23 -4.10
CA ALA A 88 8.85 21.65 -3.97
C ALA A 88 8.24 22.25 -5.25
N GLY A 89 7.10 22.94 -5.10
CA GLY A 89 6.37 23.55 -6.22
C GLY A 89 5.63 22.57 -7.13
N ARG A 90 5.60 21.27 -6.79
CA ARG A 90 4.87 20.24 -7.54
C ARG A 90 3.40 20.20 -7.12
N ASN A 91 2.55 19.66 -7.99
CA ASN A 91 1.14 19.44 -7.71
C ASN A 91 0.96 18.18 -6.85
N VAL A 92 1.02 18.36 -5.53
CA VAL A 92 0.91 17.29 -4.54
C VAL A 92 -0.49 17.26 -3.93
N SER A 93 -1.13 16.10 -3.94
CA SER A 93 -2.36 15.81 -3.21
C SER A 93 -2.08 14.84 -2.07
N TYR A 94 -2.68 15.08 -0.91
CA TYR A 94 -2.46 14.28 0.29
C TYR A 94 -3.67 13.40 0.55
N VAL A 95 -3.43 12.14 0.89
CA VAL A 95 -4.48 11.20 1.28
C VAL A 95 -4.03 10.52 2.57
N SER A 96 -4.86 10.59 3.61
CA SER A 96 -4.69 9.82 4.84
C SER A 96 -5.83 8.82 4.94
N MET A 97 -5.53 7.54 5.17
CA MET A 97 -6.52 6.46 5.29
C MET A 97 -6.42 5.79 6.65
N ASP A 98 -7.56 5.67 7.33
CA ASP A 98 -7.73 4.90 8.56
C ASP A 98 -8.88 3.90 8.40
N ASP A 99 -9.21 3.16 9.46
CA ASP A 99 -10.25 2.13 9.38
C ASP A 99 -11.66 2.71 9.17
N ASN A 100 -11.84 4.00 9.45
CA ASN A 100 -13.13 4.69 9.37
C ASN A 100 -13.36 5.34 8.00
N GLY A 101 -12.30 5.55 7.22
CA GLY A 101 -12.38 6.23 5.95
C GLY A 101 -11.05 6.77 5.47
N CYS A 102 -11.13 7.84 4.69
CA CYS A 102 -9.97 8.62 4.35
C CYS A 102 -10.28 10.12 4.36
N ALA A 103 -9.23 10.91 4.55
CA ALA A 103 -9.23 12.33 4.30
C ALA A 103 -8.35 12.62 3.08
N LEU A 104 -8.92 13.25 2.06
CA LEU A 104 -8.19 13.74 0.90
C LEU A 104 -8.07 15.26 0.98
N SER A 105 -6.88 15.78 0.67
CA SER A 105 -6.69 17.16 0.28
C SER A 105 -6.54 17.20 -1.24
N ILE A 106 -7.61 17.62 -1.92
CA ILE A 106 -7.62 17.80 -3.38
C ILE A 106 -7.81 19.28 -3.64
N ASN A 107 -6.82 19.93 -4.28
CA ASN A 107 -6.86 21.37 -4.56
C ASN A 107 -7.20 22.17 -3.28
N GLU A 108 -6.57 21.82 -2.17
CA GLU A 108 -6.72 22.48 -0.85
C GLU A 108 -8.11 22.32 -0.20
N LYS A 109 -9.02 21.54 -0.79
CA LYS A 109 -10.30 21.18 -0.18
C LYS A 109 -10.17 19.84 0.53
N GLY A 110 -10.43 19.86 1.84
CA GLY A 110 -10.58 18.63 2.64
C GLY A 110 -11.87 17.91 2.28
N VAL A 111 -11.75 16.65 1.85
CA VAL A 111 -12.88 15.75 1.60
C VAL A 111 -12.68 14.51 2.44
N THR A 112 -13.70 14.11 3.20
CA THR A 112 -13.74 12.81 3.87
C THR A 112 -14.61 11.84 3.08
N ASP A 113 -14.14 10.60 2.92
CA ASP A 113 -14.88 9.56 2.20
C ASP A 113 -14.59 8.18 2.81
N THR A 114 -15.32 7.16 2.36
CA THR A 114 -15.09 5.75 2.71
C THR A 114 -13.83 5.22 2.05
N VAL A 115 -13.13 4.31 2.72
CA VAL A 115 -11.91 3.67 2.20
C VAL A 115 -12.06 3.13 0.75
N PRO A 116 -13.13 2.40 0.38
CA PRO A 116 -13.27 1.90 -0.99
C PRO A 116 -13.36 3.03 -2.04
N ASN A 117 -14.01 4.15 -1.70
CA ASN A 117 -14.11 5.29 -2.60
C ASN A 117 -12.74 5.95 -2.79
N CYS A 118 -11.95 6.07 -1.72
CA CYS A 118 -10.59 6.61 -1.78
C CYS A 118 -9.68 5.76 -2.66
N ILE A 119 -9.72 4.44 -2.48
CA ILE A 119 -8.98 3.49 -3.33
C ILE A 119 -9.41 3.61 -4.79
N ARG A 120 -10.71 3.72 -5.06
CA ARG A 120 -11.22 3.91 -6.43
C ARG A 120 -10.74 5.21 -7.04
N MET A 121 -10.68 6.30 -6.27
CA MET A 121 -10.14 7.58 -6.74
C MET A 121 -8.66 7.48 -7.05
N LEU A 122 -7.86 6.84 -6.20
CA LEU A 122 -6.43 6.64 -6.42
C LEU A 122 -6.16 5.74 -7.63
N ASN A 123 -6.97 4.69 -7.84
CA ASN A 123 -6.86 3.79 -8.99
C ASN A 123 -7.29 4.44 -10.31
N GLY A 124 -8.23 5.39 -10.27
CA GLY A 124 -8.68 6.15 -11.45
C GLY A 124 -7.91 7.45 -11.68
N ALA A 125 -6.98 7.79 -10.79
CA ALA A 125 -6.22 9.02 -10.85
C ALA A 125 -5.02 8.89 -11.79
N GLU A 126 -4.86 9.88 -12.66
CA GLU A 126 -3.60 10.09 -13.37
C GLU A 126 -2.58 10.72 -12.42
N GLY A 127 -1.38 10.15 -12.36
CA GLY A 127 -0.27 10.63 -11.53
C GLY A 127 0.57 9.50 -10.93
N ILE A 128 1.50 9.88 -10.06
CA ILE A 128 2.35 8.94 -9.31
C ILE A 128 2.00 8.95 -7.83
N SER A 129 1.91 7.76 -7.23
CA SER A 129 1.61 7.61 -5.80
C SER A 129 2.85 7.28 -4.96
N LEU A 130 3.13 8.07 -3.94
CA LEU A 130 4.00 7.73 -2.83
C LEU A 130 3.12 7.09 -1.74
N TYR A 131 3.03 5.77 -1.74
CA TYR A 131 2.21 5.01 -0.82
C TYR A 131 3.00 4.56 0.40
N ILE A 132 2.65 5.09 1.56
CA ILE A 132 3.36 4.92 2.82
C ILE A 132 2.49 4.04 3.73
N TYR A 133 3.07 2.94 4.21
CA TYR A 133 2.36 1.92 4.97
C TYR A 133 3.29 1.29 6.00
N GLU A 134 2.74 0.49 6.92
CA GLU A 134 3.59 -0.30 7.82
C GLU A 134 4.35 -1.38 7.05
N GLY A 135 5.68 -1.30 7.04
CA GLY A 135 6.54 -2.25 6.36
C GLY A 135 8.03 -1.99 6.59
N SER A 136 8.89 -2.83 6.04
CA SER A 136 10.35 -2.72 6.17
C SER A 136 11.06 -2.41 4.87
N GLU A 137 10.35 -2.40 3.74
CA GLU A 137 10.93 -2.28 2.41
C GLU A 137 10.28 -1.14 1.62
N THR A 138 11.11 -0.45 0.84
CA THR A 138 10.64 0.43 -0.22
C THR A 138 10.77 -0.27 -1.57
N LYS A 139 9.67 -0.28 -2.34
CA LYS A 139 9.63 -0.82 -3.71
C LYS A 139 9.14 0.23 -4.67
N TYR A 140 9.70 0.22 -5.88
CA TYR A 140 9.41 1.21 -6.90
C TYR A 140 8.71 0.57 -8.10
N TYR A 141 7.74 1.29 -8.64
CA TYR A 141 6.93 0.85 -9.76
C TYR A 141 6.68 2.03 -10.71
N THR A 142 6.27 1.76 -11.94
CA THR A 142 6.08 2.80 -12.96
C THR A 142 5.05 3.88 -12.59
N LYS A 143 4.11 3.58 -11.68
CA LYS A 143 3.08 4.53 -11.23
C LYS A 143 3.11 4.82 -9.73
N ALA A 144 4.03 4.21 -8.98
CA ALA A 144 4.05 4.36 -7.53
C ALA A 144 5.35 3.93 -6.87
N ALA A 145 5.62 4.47 -5.68
CA ALA A 145 6.53 3.89 -4.72
C ALA A 145 5.73 3.38 -3.52
N ALA A 146 5.99 2.13 -3.10
CA ALA A 146 5.46 1.57 -1.87
C ALA A 146 6.56 1.70 -0.80
N ILE A 147 6.41 2.63 0.13
CA ILE A 147 7.38 2.97 1.18
C ILE A 147 6.94 2.33 2.50
N GLY A 148 7.69 1.31 2.94
CA GLY A 148 7.49 0.68 4.23
C GLY A 148 8.10 1.49 5.36
N VAL A 149 7.29 1.80 6.38
CA VAL A 149 7.70 2.48 7.61
C VAL A 149 7.44 1.57 8.81
N ASN A 150 8.33 1.58 9.80
CA ASN A 150 8.19 0.79 11.02
C ASN A 150 8.46 1.62 12.29
N GLY A 151 8.51 0.98 13.44
CA GLY A 151 8.73 1.65 14.74
C GLY A 151 10.08 2.38 14.88
N ASN A 152 11.06 2.10 14.02
CA ASN A 152 12.41 2.68 14.06
C ASN A 152 12.58 3.87 13.11
N TYR A 153 11.48 4.46 12.62
CA TYR A 153 11.52 5.63 11.74
C TYR A 153 12.34 6.78 12.34
N GLN A 154 13.18 7.42 11.53
CA GLN A 154 13.93 8.61 11.90
C GLN A 154 13.40 9.81 11.12
N LEU A 155 13.16 10.92 11.80
CA LEU A 155 12.68 12.17 11.20
C LEU A 155 13.58 12.60 10.02
N GLY A 156 12.96 12.98 8.91
CA GLY A 156 13.63 13.45 7.70
C GLY A 156 14.19 12.34 6.81
N THR A 157 13.99 11.05 7.14
CA THR A 157 14.48 9.95 6.28
C THR A 157 13.59 9.66 5.09
N CYS A 158 12.31 10.00 5.15
CA CYS A 158 11.43 10.04 3.99
C CYS A 158 11.62 11.36 3.23
N GLU A 159 12.68 11.43 2.40
CA GLU A 159 12.97 12.60 1.59
C GLU A 159 13.27 12.23 0.13
N LEU A 160 12.91 13.12 -0.78
CA LEU A 160 13.37 13.14 -2.17
C LEU A 160 14.33 14.31 -2.34
N ARG A 161 15.54 14.01 -2.80
CA ARG A 161 16.60 14.98 -3.03
C ARG A 161 16.74 15.30 -4.51
#